data_AF-A0A7V3JRA9-F1
#
_entry.id   AF-A0A7V3JRA9-F1
#
_cell.length_a   1.000
_cell.length_b   1.000
_cell.length_c   1.000
_cell.angle_alpha   90.00
_cell.angle_beta   90.00
_cell.angle_gamma   90.00
#
_symmetry.space_group_name_H-M   'P 1'
#
loop_
_entity.id
_entity.type
_entity.pdbx_description
1 polymer ?
#
loop_
_entity_poly.entity_id
_entity_poly.type
_entity_poly.pdbx_seq_one_letter_code
_entity_poly.pdbx_strand_id
1 'polypeptide(L)'
;MAACSRRAAMAKKQIDVYREWLGITETARPLNYYQLLKLKLFEDDPAKIRAAYRQLNAHVRRYATGEYGPESQALLNELTKAMLCLTDAQRKREYDITLGRKEEGEFRRRSFEEVLLANKVLTPEQLNKARSFSMTVGLDIRDAVLQQRLATPEVVMQCYAEAVGLPYVDLGEMTLDEALIRRVPATIARPHSCIPLLIDDNQLLVASPNPLAPEVEDQLRLRFGIPVRSVLCTPRAVNELIAKYYSREALAEAAYEAAAAAAAAKRASATPKPASKATPATEAKPELPAATKPEPKPEAAPTIVPAESQAAKNPPWVIAGIVVMSLVILYLAYKMLFG
;
A
#
# COMPACT_ATOMS: atom_id res chain seq x y z
N MET A 1 -37.06 41.68 16.47
CA MET A 1 -36.96 40.39 15.73
C MET A 1 -36.13 40.55 14.45
N ALA A 2 -34.83 40.89 14.52
CA ALA A 2 -34.01 41.20 13.33
C ALA A 2 -32.74 40.32 13.16
N ALA A 3 -32.53 39.35 14.07
CA ALA A 3 -31.39 38.44 14.02
C ALA A 3 -31.69 37.10 13.30
N CYS A 4 -32.97 36.75 13.11
CA CYS A 4 -33.36 35.44 12.59
C CYS A 4 -33.29 35.33 11.05
N SER A 5 -33.44 36.43 10.30
CA SER A 5 -33.50 36.36 8.82
C SER A 5 -32.15 36.31 8.11
N ARG A 6 -31.03 36.55 8.80
CA ARG A 6 -29.68 36.47 8.19
C ARG A 6 -29.09 35.06 8.15
N ARG A 7 -29.64 34.10 8.90
CA ARG A 7 -29.14 32.71 8.94
C ARG A 7 -29.73 31.81 7.85
N ALA A 8 -30.73 32.29 7.10
CA ALA A 8 -31.37 31.60 5.98
C ALA A 8 -30.81 31.99 4.59
N ALA A 9 -29.84 32.91 4.53
CA ALA A 9 -29.34 33.51 3.28
C ALA A 9 -27.93 33.03 2.87
N MET A 10 -27.51 31.85 3.33
CA MET A 10 -26.23 31.21 2.99
C MET A 10 -26.42 29.72 2.60
N ALA A 11 -27.52 29.40 1.93
CA ALA A 11 -27.61 28.16 1.17
C ALA A 11 -26.69 28.29 -0.06
N LYS A 12 -25.40 27.96 0.10
CA LYS A 12 -24.42 27.94 -0.99
C LYS A 12 -25.04 27.10 -2.12
N LYS A 13 -25.30 27.72 -3.27
CA LYS A 13 -26.06 27.11 -4.37
C LYS A 13 -25.24 25.91 -4.87
N GLN A 14 -25.64 24.71 -4.47
CA GLN A 14 -24.81 23.52 -4.65
C GLN A 14 -24.75 23.18 -6.13
N ILE A 15 -23.62 23.51 -6.74
CA ILE A 15 -23.31 23.29 -8.15
C ILE A 15 -23.36 21.79 -8.45
N ASP A 16 -24.07 21.38 -9.50
CA ASP A 16 -23.97 20.00 -10.00
C ASP A 16 -22.69 19.90 -10.82
N VAL A 17 -21.59 19.59 -10.12
CA VAL A 17 -20.23 19.49 -10.67
C VAL A 17 -20.18 18.54 -11.89
N TYR A 18 -20.99 17.48 -11.87
CA TYR A 18 -21.05 16.50 -12.95
C TYR A 18 -21.78 17.04 -14.18
N ARG A 19 -22.84 17.81 -13.99
CA ARG A 19 -23.56 18.45 -15.10
C ARG A 19 -22.80 19.65 -15.66
N GLU A 20 -22.25 20.50 -14.80
CA GLU A 20 -21.63 21.76 -15.23
C GLU A 20 -20.20 21.58 -15.76
N TRP A 21 -19.40 20.65 -15.21
CA TRP A 21 -18.01 20.46 -15.67
C TRP A 21 -17.82 19.17 -16.45
N LEU A 22 -18.47 18.07 -16.04
CA LEU A 22 -18.41 16.82 -16.82
C LEU A 22 -19.47 16.76 -17.93
N GLY A 23 -20.47 17.63 -17.97
CA GLY A 23 -21.53 17.60 -18.99
C GLY A 23 -22.38 16.32 -18.97
N ILE A 24 -22.38 15.59 -17.85
CA ILE A 24 -23.16 14.36 -17.65
C ILE A 24 -24.60 14.81 -17.37
N THR A 25 -25.57 14.34 -18.17
CA THR A 25 -26.98 14.75 -18.08
C THR A 25 -27.83 13.73 -17.31
N GLU A 26 -27.26 12.57 -17.01
CA GLU A 26 -27.87 11.47 -16.27
C GLU A 26 -28.23 11.86 -14.83
N THR A 27 -29.51 11.73 -14.51
CA THR A 27 -30.08 12.07 -13.18
C THR A 27 -30.07 10.90 -12.19
N ALA A 28 -29.88 9.67 -12.65
CA ALA A 28 -29.80 8.50 -11.79
C ALA A 28 -28.47 8.49 -11.02
N ARG A 29 -28.54 8.55 -9.69
CA ARG A 29 -27.38 8.55 -8.78
C ARG A 29 -27.45 7.34 -7.82
N PRO A 30 -26.32 6.75 -7.43
CA PRO A 30 -24.94 7.09 -7.80
C PRO A 30 -24.61 6.75 -9.26
N LEU A 31 -23.71 7.51 -9.88
CA LEU A 31 -23.14 7.17 -11.18
C LEU A 31 -22.19 5.99 -11.05
N ASN A 32 -22.10 5.14 -12.08
CA ASN A 32 -21.08 4.10 -12.13
C ASN A 32 -19.72 4.66 -12.62
N TYR A 33 -18.63 3.95 -12.35
CA TYR A 33 -17.27 4.40 -12.68
C TYR A 33 -17.03 4.56 -14.19
N TYR A 34 -17.71 3.76 -15.02
CA TYR A 34 -17.64 3.90 -16.48
C TYR A 34 -18.29 5.20 -16.95
N GLN A 35 -19.48 5.55 -16.44
CA GLN A 35 -20.15 6.83 -16.71
C GLN A 35 -19.30 8.01 -16.23
N LEU A 36 -18.73 7.93 -15.03
CA LEU A 36 -17.90 8.99 -14.45
C LEU A 36 -16.65 9.28 -15.30
N LEU A 37 -16.02 8.23 -15.85
CA LEU A 37 -14.88 8.37 -16.78
C LEU A 37 -15.30 8.54 -18.25
N LYS A 38 -16.60 8.62 -18.57
CA LYS A 38 -17.16 8.70 -19.94
C LYS A 38 -16.71 7.54 -20.85
N LEU A 39 -16.58 6.36 -20.29
CA LEU A 39 -16.18 5.14 -20.98
C LEU A 39 -17.39 4.29 -21.37
N LYS A 40 -17.20 3.42 -22.35
CA LYS A 40 -18.13 2.32 -22.62
C LYS A 40 -18.18 1.38 -21.41
N LEU A 41 -19.36 0.89 -21.07
CA LEU A 41 -19.54 -0.15 -20.06
C LEU A 41 -18.69 -1.39 -20.42
N PHE A 42 -17.98 -1.93 -19.42
CA PHE A 42 -17.05 -3.06 -19.57
C PHE A 42 -15.89 -2.81 -20.54
N GLU A 43 -15.39 -1.57 -20.65
CA GLU A 43 -14.11 -1.32 -21.32
C GLU A 43 -12.98 -2.09 -20.60
N ASP A 44 -12.21 -2.86 -21.36
CA ASP A 44 -11.14 -3.74 -20.87
C ASP A 44 -9.73 -3.22 -21.18
N ASP A 45 -9.60 -2.19 -22.02
CA ASP A 45 -8.31 -1.57 -22.34
C ASP A 45 -7.88 -0.58 -21.22
N PRO A 46 -6.86 -0.91 -20.41
CA PRO A 46 -6.45 -0.06 -19.30
C PRO A 46 -5.74 1.22 -19.78
N ALA A 47 -5.23 1.27 -21.02
CA ALA A 47 -4.65 2.47 -21.59
C ALA A 47 -5.73 3.51 -21.92
N LYS A 48 -6.89 3.09 -22.45
CA LYS A 48 -8.05 3.98 -22.63
C LYS A 48 -8.58 4.51 -21.30
N ILE A 49 -8.68 3.65 -20.28
CA ILE A 49 -9.14 4.05 -18.94
C ILE A 49 -8.24 5.16 -18.37
N ARG A 50 -6.91 4.97 -18.43
CA ARG A 50 -5.92 5.99 -18.00
C ARG A 50 -5.99 7.26 -18.86
N ALA A 51 -6.18 7.15 -20.18
CA ALA A 51 -6.30 8.31 -21.07
C ALA A 51 -7.54 9.17 -20.77
N ALA A 52 -8.69 8.54 -20.54
CA ALA A 52 -9.92 9.22 -20.14
C ALA A 52 -9.77 9.91 -18.78
N TYR A 53 -9.21 9.21 -17.79
CA TYR A 53 -8.87 9.82 -16.49
C TYR A 53 -8.00 11.07 -16.65
N ARG A 54 -6.89 10.98 -17.39
CA ARG A 54 -5.98 12.12 -17.61
C ARG A 54 -6.69 13.34 -18.19
N GLN A 55 -7.55 13.14 -19.20
CA GLN A 55 -8.32 14.22 -19.82
C GLN A 55 -9.28 14.90 -18.85
N LEU A 56 -10.04 14.11 -18.08
CA LEU A 56 -11.04 14.62 -17.13
C LEU A 56 -10.36 15.27 -15.91
N ASN A 57 -9.31 14.65 -15.38
CA ASN A 57 -8.48 15.18 -14.29
C ASN A 57 -7.86 16.54 -14.67
N ALA A 58 -7.25 16.65 -15.86
CA ALA A 58 -6.71 17.92 -16.37
C ALA A 58 -7.79 18.99 -16.62
N HIS A 59 -9.04 18.60 -16.89
CA HIS A 59 -10.16 19.53 -17.00
C HIS A 59 -10.63 20.01 -15.62
N VAL A 60 -10.92 19.10 -14.68
CA VAL A 60 -11.40 19.41 -13.32
C VAL A 60 -10.37 20.22 -12.52
N ARG A 61 -9.07 19.96 -12.71
CA ARG A 61 -7.97 20.76 -12.12
C ARG A 61 -8.03 22.26 -12.46
N ARG A 62 -8.68 22.66 -13.57
CA ARG A 62 -8.87 24.10 -13.91
C ARG A 62 -9.80 24.83 -12.95
N TYR A 63 -10.68 24.09 -12.27
CA TYR A 63 -11.64 24.62 -11.29
C TYR A 63 -11.14 24.49 -9.84
N ALA A 64 -9.94 23.91 -9.62
CA ALA A 64 -9.36 23.76 -8.29
C ALA A 64 -8.99 25.12 -7.65
N THR A 65 -8.66 26.13 -8.47
CA THR A 65 -8.41 27.51 -8.03
C THR A 65 -9.67 28.36 -8.16
N GLY A 66 -10.50 28.43 -7.12
CA GLY A 66 -11.72 29.25 -7.10
C GLY A 66 -12.66 28.95 -5.93
N GLU A 67 -13.88 29.48 -5.99
CA GLU A 67 -14.94 29.30 -4.97
C GLU A 67 -15.38 27.83 -4.80
N TYR A 68 -15.13 27.01 -5.81
CA TYR A 68 -15.48 25.58 -5.89
C TYR A 68 -14.27 24.64 -5.69
N GLY A 69 -13.19 25.13 -5.07
CA GLY A 69 -11.98 24.32 -4.79
C GLY A 69 -12.27 23.01 -4.03
N PRO A 70 -13.06 23.02 -2.92
CA PRO A 70 -13.44 21.80 -2.21
C PRO A 70 -14.25 20.82 -3.06
N GLU A 71 -15.20 21.33 -3.85
CA GLU A 71 -16.04 20.56 -4.76
C GLU A 71 -15.22 19.93 -5.90
N SER A 72 -14.21 20.66 -6.42
CA SER A 72 -13.21 20.15 -7.36
C SER A 72 -12.36 19.04 -6.75
N GLN A 73 -11.83 19.24 -5.54
CA GLN A 73 -11.03 18.22 -4.85
C GLN A 73 -11.82 16.93 -4.59
N ALA A 74 -13.10 17.04 -4.24
CA ALA A 74 -13.98 15.88 -4.10
C ALA A 74 -14.13 15.11 -5.42
N LEU A 75 -14.41 15.81 -6.53
CA LEU A 75 -14.52 15.17 -7.84
C LEU A 75 -13.19 14.55 -8.31
N LEU A 76 -12.05 15.19 -8.09
CA LEU A 76 -10.73 14.64 -8.40
C LEU A 76 -10.46 13.33 -7.65
N ASN A 77 -10.90 13.24 -6.38
CA ASN A 77 -10.82 12.01 -5.59
C ASN A 77 -11.73 10.91 -6.16
N GLU A 78 -12.95 11.23 -6.60
CA GLU A 78 -13.86 10.28 -7.24
C GLU A 78 -13.33 9.75 -8.59
N LEU A 79 -12.82 10.64 -9.47
CA LEU A 79 -12.17 10.26 -10.73
C LEU A 79 -10.99 9.30 -10.47
N THR A 80 -10.22 9.56 -9.42
CA THR A 80 -9.08 8.73 -9.04
C THR A 80 -9.52 7.34 -8.55
N LYS A 81 -10.55 7.27 -7.69
CA LYS A 81 -11.12 5.99 -7.22
C LYS A 81 -11.66 5.15 -8.37
N ALA A 82 -12.41 5.75 -9.30
CA ALA A 82 -12.91 5.09 -10.50
C ALA A 82 -11.77 4.52 -11.36
N MET A 83 -10.72 5.30 -11.61
CA MET A 83 -9.56 4.86 -12.38
C MET A 83 -8.80 3.71 -11.69
N LEU A 84 -8.55 3.81 -10.38
CA LEU A 84 -7.86 2.76 -9.62
C LEU A 84 -8.68 1.47 -9.49
N CYS A 85 -10.00 1.55 -9.39
CA CYS A 85 -10.88 0.38 -9.40
C CYS A 85 -10.89 -0.31 -10.78
N LEU A 86 -11.05 0.46 -11.85
CA LEU A 86 -11.15 -0.08 -13.22
C LEU A 86 -9.80 -0.51 -13.84
N THR A 87 -8.66 -0.15 -13.24
CA THR A 87 -7.33 -0.61 -13.67
C THR A 87 -6.73 -1.72 -12.80
N ASP A 88 -7.37 -2.06 -11.68
CA ASP A 88 -7.03 -3.23 -10.86
C ASP A 88 -7.77 -4.47 -11.36
N ALA A 89 -7.05 -5.56 -11.67
CA ALA A 89 -7.64 -6.74 -12.30
C ALA A 89 -8.68 -7.45 -11.41
N GLN A 90 -8.54 -7.38 -10.09
CA GLN A 90 -9.48 -7.99 -9.15
C GLN A 90 -10.66 -7.07 -8.86
N ARG A 91 -10.42 -5.78 -8.51
CA ARG A 91 -11.53 -4.85 -8.23
C ARG A 91 -12.41 -4.65 -9.46
N LYS A 92 -11.83 -4.57 -10.66
CA LYS A 92 -12.59 -4.47 -11.91
C LYS A 92 -13.50 -5.68 -12.10
N ARG A 93 -13.04 -6.91 -11.83
CA ARG A 93 -13.88 -8.12 -11.95
C ARG A 93 -15.03 -8.08 -10.94
N GLU A 94 -14.73 -7.82 -9.67
CA GLU A 94 -15.74 -7.70 -8.60
C GLU A 94 -16.79 -6.64 -8.95
N TYR A 95 -16.34 -5.47 -9.44
CA TYR A 95 -17.19 -4.36 -9.85
C TYR A 95 -18.03 -4.67 -11.10
N ASP A 96 -17.42 -5.24 -12.14
CA ASP A 96 -18.09 -5.62 -13.39
C ASP A 96 -19.21 -6.65 -13.11
N ILE A 97 -19.00 -7.58 -12.17
CA ILE A 97 -20.03 -8.53 -11.70
C ILE A 97 -21.21 -7.79 -11.06
N THR A 98 -20.98 -6.77 -10.21
CA THR A 98 -22.09 -5.96 -9.64
C THR A 98 -22.91 -5.21 -10.69
N LEU A 99 -22.30 -4.90 -11.84
CA LEU A 99 -22.94 -4.27 -12.99
C LEU A 99 -23.56 -5.30 -13.97
N GLY A 100 -23.53 -6.59 -13.65
CA GLY A 100 -24.17 -7.65 -14.42
C GLY A 100 -23.30 -8.28 -15.52
N ARG A 101 -21.98 -8.06 -15.52
CA ARG A 101 -21.08 -8.79 -16.42
C ARG A 101 -21.10 -10.27 -16.06
N LYS A 102 -21.38 -11.12 -17.05
CA LYS A 102 -21.22 -12.58 -16.91
C LYS A 102 -19.74 -12.92 -16.94
N GLU A 103 -19.32 -13.91 -16.16
CA GLU A 103 -17.94 -14.38 -16.16
C GLU A 103 -17.63 -15.12 -17.46
N GLU A 104 -16.99 -14.43 -18.41
CA GLU A 104 -16.56 -15.00 -19.68
C GLU A 104 -15.12 -15.53 -19.59
N GLY A 105 -15.01 -16.83 -19.26
CA GLY A 105 -13.77 -17.61 -19.35
C GLY A 105 -12.79 -17.48 -18.17
N GLU A 106 -11.75 -18.32 -18.17
CA GLU A 106 -10.64 -18.20 -17.23
C GLU A 106 -9.73 -17.02 -17.60
N PHE A 107 -9.66 -16.01 -16.74
CA PHE A 107 -8.77 -14.87 -16.92
C PHE A 107 -7.31 -15.26 -16.65
N ARG A 108 -6.62 -15.78 -17.66
CA ARG A 108 -5.16 -15.99 -17.61
C ARG A 108 -4.45 -14.63 -17.61
N ARG A 109 -3.79 -14.29 -16.49
CA ARG A 109 -2.86 -13.14 -16.46
C ARG A 109 -1.75 -13.38 -17.48
N ARG A 110 -1.57 -12.41 -18.38
CA ARG A 110 -0.49 -12.41 -19.37
C ARG A 110 0.85 -12.23 -18.66
N SER A 111 1.89 -12.91 -19.12
CA SER A 111 3.25 -12.66 -18.61
C SER A 111 3.71 -11.24 -18.98
N PHE A 112 4.66 -10.68 -18.22
CA PHE A 112 5.18 -9.34 -18.51
C PHE A 112 5.76 -9.20 -19.92
N GLU A 113 6.41 -10.27 -20.41
CA GLU A 113 6.90 -10.35 -21.79
C GLU A 113 5.76 -10.35 -22.83
N GLU A 114 4.69 -11.14 -22.60
CA GLU A 114 3.49 -11.14 -23.44
C GLU A 114 2.83 -9.76 -23.50
N VAL A 115 2.74 -9.04 -22.38
CA VAL A 115 2.15 -7.69 -22.31
C VAL A 115 3.01 -6.69 -23.12
N LEU A 116 4.34 -6.74 -23.00
CA LEU A 116 5.24 -5.87 -23.77
C LEU A 116 5.11 -6.08 -25.29
N LEU A 117 4.94 -7.33 -25.73
CA LEU A 117 4.72 -7.67 -27.14
C LEU A 117 3.30 -7.29 -27.61
N ALA A 118 2.27 -7.58 -26.81
CA ALA A 118 0.87 -7.28 -27.14
C ALA A 118 0.63 -5.78 -27.27
N ASN A 119 1.20 -4.98 -26.37
CA ASN A 119 1.14 -3.52 -26.40
C ASN A 119 2.13 -2.90 -27.42
N LYS A 120 2.85 -3.72 -28.20
CA LYS A 120 3.85 -3.32 -29.22
C LYS A 120 4.95 -2.39 -28.68
N VAL A 121 5.27 -2.53 -27.39
CA VAL A 121 6.29 -1.74 -26.71
C VAL A 121 7.69 -2.19 -27.11
N LEU A 122 7.88 -3.50 -27.31
CA LEU A 122 9.10 -4.11 -27.79
C LEU A 122 8.82 -5.02 -28.99
N THR A 123 9.81 -5.16 -29.87
CA THR A 123 9.83 -6.25 -30.85
C THR A 123 10.36 -7.55 -30.21
N PRO A 124 10.08 -8.74 -30.79
CA PRO A 124 10.66 -10.00 -30.31
C PRO A 124 12.19 -9.99 -30.25
N GLU A 125 12.85 -9.30 -31.17
CA GLU A 125 14.31 -9.12 -31.20
C GLU A 125 14.82 -8.29 -30.01
N GLN A 126 14.14 -7.18 -29.70
CA GLN A 126 14.46 -6.34 -28.53
C GLN A 126 14.20 -7.09 -27.21
N LEU A 127 13.14 -7.90 -27.15
CA LEU A 127 12.85 -8.74 -25.99
C LEU A 127 13.94 -9.81 -25.77
N ASN A 128 14.38 -10.48 -26.83
CA ASN A 128 15.48 -11.45 -26.74
C ASN A 128 16.77 -10.77 -26.26
N LYS A 129 17.09 -9.56 -26.76
CA LYS A 129 18.22 -8.75 -26.30
C LYS A 129 18.09 -8.35 -24.82
N ALA A 130 16.88 -8.02 -24.36
CA ALA A 130 16.61 -7.73 -22.95
C ALA A 130 16.85 -8.97 -22.06
N ARG A 131 16.36 -10.14 -22.50
CA ARG A 131 16.51 -11.41 -21.80
C ARG A 131 17.98 -11.84 -21.68
N SER A 132 18.75 -11.79 -22.77
CA SER A 132 20.19 -12.14 -22.73
C SER A 132 20.97 -11.24 -21.78
N PHE A 133 20.67 -9.93 -21.74
CA PHE A 133 21.31 -9.01 -20.80
C PHE A 133 20.89 -9.27 -19.35
N SER A 134 19.60 -9.51 -19.10
CA SER A 134 19.06 -9.91 -17.79
C SER A 134 19.79 -11.13 -17.23
N MET A 135 19.99 -12.17 -18.05
CA MET A 135 20.73 -13.38 -17.67
C MET A 135 22.22 -13.12 -17.41
N THR A 136 22.88 -12.28 -18.22
CA THR A 136 24.32 -11.98 -18.06
C THR A 136 24.62 -11.13 -16.83
N VAL A 137 23.73 -10.19 -16.48
CA VAL A 137 23.94 -9.25 -15.35
C VAL A 137 23.28 -9.72 -14.06
N GLY A 138 22.34 -10.68 -14.12
CA GLY A 138 21.58 -11.14 -12.95
C GLY A 138 20.50 -10.16 -12.49
N LEU A 139 19.85 -9.48 -13.44
CA LEU A 139 18.81 -8.48 -13.20
C LEU A 139 17.45 -8.95 -13.70
N ASP A 140 16.37 -8.44 -13.11
CA ASP A 140 15.01 -8.63 -13.63
C ASP A 140 14.87 -8.11 -15.07
N ILE A 141 14.04 -8.79 -15.87
CA ILE A 141 13.80 -8.41 -17.27
C ILE A 141 13.26 -6.97 -17.38
N ARG A 142 12.42 -6.55 -16.43
CA ARG A 142 11.93 -5.16 -16.31
C ARG A 142 13.10 -4.17 -16.22
N ASP A 143 14.06 -4.44 -15.35
CA ASP A 143 15.16 -3.52 -15.07
C ASP A 143 16.20 -3.56 -16.20
N ALA A 144 16.37 -4.72 -16.85
CA ALA A 144 17.13 -4.85 -18.10
C ALA A 144 16.55 -4.01 -19.25
N VAL A 145 15.22 -3.99 -19.42
CA VAL A 145 14.52 -3.16 -20.43
C VAL A 145 14.74 -1.66 -20.16
N LEU A 146 14.69 -1.24 -18.88
CA LEU A 146 14.95 0.13 -18.45
C LEU A 146 16.42 0.53 -18.68
N GLN A 147 17.38 -0.30 -18.25
CA GLN A 147 18.82 -0.02 -18.39
C GLN A 147 19.26 0.06 -19.86
N GLN A 148 18.76 -0.84 -20.72
CA GLN A 148 19.01 -0.78 -22.16
C GLN A 148 18.22 0.32 -22.89
N ARG A 149 17.37 1.08 -22.19
CA ARG A 149 16.54 2.17 -22.72
C ARG A 149 15.66 1.74 -23.91
N LEU A 150 15.18 0.50 -23.90
CA LEU A 150 14.36 -0.04 -25.00
C LEU A 150 12.94 0.55 -25.02
N ALA A 151 12.45 1.01 -23.86
CA ALA A 151 11.17 1.69 -23.69
C ALA A 151 11.26 2.70 -22.52
N THR A 152 10.30 3.64 -22.43
CA THR A 152 10.29 4.64 -21.35
C THR A 152 9.82 4.03 -20.03
N PRO A 153 10.29 4.55 -18.86
CA PRO A 153 9.91 4.01 -17.56
C PRO A 153 8.40 3.93 -17.32
N GLU A 154 7.65 4.91 -17.81
CA GLU A 154 6.21 5.03 -17.63
C GLU A 154 5.46 3.92 -18.37
N VAL A 155 5.91 3.58 -19.59
CA VAL A 155 5.31 2.52 -20.41
C VAL A 155 5.70 1.13 -19.88
N VAL A 156 6.94 0.96 -19.45
CA VAL A 156 7.43 -0.28 -18.82
C VAL A 156 6.65 -0.56 -17.52
N MET A 157 6.48 0.44 -16.65
CA MET A 157 5.74 0.28 -15.39
C MET A 157 4.23 0.05 -15.62
N GLN A 158 3.63 0.63 -16.65
CA GLN A 158 2.25 0.32 -17.05
C GLN A 158 2.08 -1.14 -17.50
N CYS A 159 3.00 -1.67 -18.31
CA CYS A 159 2.97 -3.06 -18.74
C CYS A 159 3.24 -4.03 -17.57
N TYR A 160 4.13 -3.64 -16.65
CA TYR A 160 4.40 -4.40 -15.43
C TYR A 160 3.15 -4.48 -14.54
N ALA A 161 2.44 -3.37 -14.37
CA ALA A 161 1.23 -3.31 -13.57
C ALA A 161 0.10 -4.20 -14.13
N GLU A 162 -0.10 -4.17 -15.46
CA GLU A 162 -1.04 -5.05 -16.16
C GLU A 162 -0.70 -6.54 -15.98
N ALA A 163 0.59 -6.92 -16.05
CA ALA A 163 1.03 -8.30 -15.88
C ALA A 163 0.86 -8.82 -14.43
N VAL A 164 1.12 -7.97 -13.43
CA VAL A 164 0.88 -8.32 -12.01
C VAL A 164 -0.62 -8.32 -11.69
N GLY A 165 -1.40 -7.46 -12.37
CA GLY A 165 -2.84 -7.24 -12.16
C GLY A 165 -3.15 -6.11 -11.17
N LEU A 166 -2.18 -5.24 -10.89
CA LEU A 166 -2.32 -4.09 -9.99
C LEU A 166 -2.54 -2.80 -10.80
N PRO A 167 -3.19 -1.77 -10.23
CA PRO A 167 -3.37 -0.49 -10.90
C PRO A 167 -2.04 0.27 -11.00
N TYR A 168 -1.84 1.02 -12.08
CA TYR A 168 -0.72 1.96 -12.26
C TYR A 168 -1.21 3.40 -12.17
N VAL A 169 -0.47 4.26 -11.46
CA VAL A 169 -0.76 5.69 -11.37
C VAL A 169 0.49 6.56 -11.55
N ASP A 170 0.29 7.72 -12.18
CA ASP A 170 1.27 8.81 -12.20
C ASP A 170 0.99 9.74 -11.01
N LEU A 171 1.97 9.86 -10.11
CA LEU A 171 1.83 10.62 -8.88
C LEU A 171 1.82 12.14 -9.11
N GLY A 172 2.30 12.64 -10.26
CA GLY A 172 2.14 14.05 -10.65
C GLY A 172 0.72 14.40 -11.10
N GLU A 173 -0.03 13.40 -11.55
CA GLU A 173 -1.45 13.53 -11.90
C GLU A 173 -2.38 13.37 -10.70
N MET A 174 -1.87 12.98 -9.53
CA MET A 174 -2.65 12.88 -8.29
C MET A 174 -2.61 14.14 -7.43
N THR A 175 -3.64 14.30 -6.62
CA THR A 175 -3.63 15.13 -5.40
C THR A 175 -3.47 14.19 -4.21
N LEU A 176 -2.53 14.49 -3.31
CA LEU A 176 -2.22 13.63 -2.16
C LEU A 176 -2.68 14.29 -0.86
N ASP A 177 -3.21 13.48 0.06
CA ASP A 177 -3.59 13.95 1.39
C ASP A 177 -2.36 13.98 2.32
N GLU A 178 -1.90 15.18 2.68
CA GLU A 178 -0.78 15.36 3.59
C GLU A 178 -1.04 14.78 4.99
N ALA A 179 -2.29 14.77 5.47
CA ALA A 179 -2.64 14.18 6.75
C ALA A 179 -2.46 12.65 6.72
N LEU A 180 -2.73 12.03 5.56
CA LEU A 180 -2.49 10.60 5.34
C LEU A 180 -1.00 10.27 5.26
N ILE A 181 -0.21 11.10 4.56
CA ILE A 181 1.24 10.98 4.45
C ILE A 181 1.89 11.03 5.84
N ARG A 182 1.56 12.03 6.67
CA ARG A 182 2.13 12.18 8.03
C ARG A 182 1.90 10.96 8.94
N ARG A 183 0.84 10.16 8.71
CA ARG A 183 0.56 8.95 9.49
C ARG A 183 1.56 7.81 9.22
N VAL A 184 2.18 7.75 8.04
CA VAL A 184 3.21 6.75 7.70
C VAL A 184 4.58 7.27 8.15
N PRO A 185 5.32 6.54 9.01
CA PRO A 185 6.67 6.95 9.40
C PRO A 185 7.66 6.92 8.23
N ALA A 186 8.58 7.88 8.21
CA ALA A 186 9.71 7.90 7.27
C ALA A 186 10.57 6.62 7.33
N THR A 187 10.57 5.90 8.46
CA THR A 187 11.26 4.61 8.64
C THR A 187 10.64 3.46 7.86
N ILE A 188 9.36 3.56 7.47
CA ILE A 188 8.70 2.61 6.57
C ILE A 188 8.76 3.14 5.13
N ALA A 189 8.42 4.43 4.94
CA ALA A 189 8.35 5.04 3.61
C ALA A 189 9.68 4.99 2.84
N ARG A 190 10.81 5.29 3.49
CA ARG A 190 12.13 5.38 2.82
C ARG A 190 12.71 4.02 2.39
N PRO A 191 12.78 2.98 3.25
CA PRO A 191 13.41 1.71 2.85
C PRO A 191 12.59 0.90 1.86
N HIS A 192 11.27 1.05 1.88
CA HIS A 192 10.34 0.31 1.03
C HIS A 192 9.81 1.13 -0.16
N SER A 193 10.32 2.35 -0.35
CA SER A 193 9.87 3.32 -1.38
C SER A 193 8.34 3.37 -1.50
N CYS A 194 7.64 3.65 -0.41
CA CYS A 194 6.18 3.61 -0.35
C CYS A 194 5.54 4.91 0.18
N ILE A 195 4.45 5.36 -0.44
CA ILE A 195 3.69 6.56 -0.04
C ILE A 195 2.18 6.22 -0.01
N PRO A 196 1.44 6.58 1.05
CA PRO A 196 -0.01 6.40 1.06
C PRO A 196 -0.68 7.42 0.12
N LEU A 197 -1.65 6.96 -0.68
CA LEU A 197 -2.36 7.79 -1.64
C LEU A 197 -3.66 8.35 -1.06
N LEU A 198 -4.58 7.44 -0.71
CA LEU A 198 -5.93 7.73 -0.26
C LEU A 198 -6.53 6.49 0.42
N ILE A 199 -7.67 6.67 1.10
CA ILE A 199 -8.47 5.57 1.67
C ILE A 199 -9.73 5.38 0.81
N ASP A 200 -9.99 4.14 0.42
CA ASP A 200 -11.10 3.75 -0.45
C ASP A 200 -11.70 2.42 -0.01
N ASP A 201 -13.02 2.32 0.10
CA ASP A 201 -13.74 1.13 0.58
C ASP A 201 -13.15 0.48 1.85
N ASN A 202 -12.71 1.31 2.81
CA ASN A 202 -12.00 0.88 4.01
C ASN A 202 -10.70 0.08 3.71
N GLN A 203 -9.98 0.46 2.66
CA GLN A 203 -8.65 -0.02 2.27
C GLN A 203 -7.70 1.18 2.12
N LEU A 204 -6.45 1.04 2.56
CA LEU A 204 -5.38 2.02 2.33
C LEU A 204 -4.69 1.74 0.98
N LEU A 205 -4.80 2.65 0.02
CA LEU A 205 -4.06 2.54 -1.24
C LEU A 205 -2.67 3.13 -1.06
N VAL A 206 -1.62 2.38 -1.39
CA VAL A 206 -0.22 2.77 -1.19
C VAL A 206 0.56 2.66 -2.49
N ALA A 207 1.13 3.77 -2.95
CA ALA A 207 2.00 3.81 -4.11
C ALA A 207 3.40 3.28 -3.80
N SER A 208 3.90 2.37 -4.62
CA SER A 208 5.26 1.82 -4.58
C SER A 208 5.69 1.38 -5.99
N PRO A 209 6.98 1.44 -6.37
CA PRO A 209 7.45 0.91 -7.66
C PRO A 209 7.41 -0.62 -7.74
N ASN A 210 7.33 -1.31 -6.61
CA ASN A 210 7.18 -2.76 -6.52
C ASN A 210 5.95 -3.11 -5.66
N PRO A 211 5.33 -4.29 -5.83
CA PRO A 211 4.40 -4.81 -4.82
C PRO A 211 5.06 -4.79 -3.45
N LEU A 212 4.34 -4.35 -2.42
CA LEU A 212 4.87 -4.30 -1.07
C LEU A 212 5.14 -5.72 -0.53
N ALA A 213 6.17 -5.85 0.30
CA ALA A 213 6.42 -7.10 1.01
C ALA A 213 5.32 -7.31 2.08
N PRO A 214 4.85 -8.55 2.33
CA PRO A 214 3.77 -8.82 3.27
C PRO A 214 3.99 -8.23 4.68
N GLU A 215 5.24 -8.19 5.15
CA GLU A 215 5.64 -7.63 6.43
C GLU A 215 5.42 -6.10 6.51
N VAL A 216 5.51 -5.42 5.37
CA VAL A 216 5.27 -3.97 5.24
C VAL A 216 3.78 -3.69 5.14
N GLU A 217 3.05 -4.51 4.37
CA GLU A 217 1.59 -4.44 4.30
C GLU A 217 0.97 -4.69 5.68
N ASP A 218 1.49 -5.63 6.47
CA ASP A 218 1.04 -5.88 7.85
C ASP A 218 1.36 -4.74 8.82
N GLN A 219 2.56 -4.14 8.75
CA GLN A 219 2.89 -2.98 9.58
C GLN A 219 1.97 -1.78 9.28
N LEU A 220 1.66 -1.54 8.01
CA LEU A 220 0.73 -0.51 7.60
C LEU A 220 -0.71 -0.86 7.99
N ARG A 221 -1.13 -2.12 7.83
CA ARG A 221 -2.46 -2.63 8.25
C ARG A 221 -2.70 -2.45 9.74
N LEU A 222 -1.74 -2.83 10.59
CA LEU A 222 -1.80 -2.66 12.04
C LEU A 222 -1.86 -1.18 12.46
N ARG A 223 -1.14 -0.31 11.75
CA ARG A 223 -1.09 1.14 12.02
C ARG A 223 -2.36 1.88 11.59
N PHE A 224 -2.99 1.46 10.50
CA PHE A 224 -4.18 2.12 9.95
C PHE A 224 -5.50 1.46 10.35
N GLY A 225 -5.47 0.22 10.87
CA GLY A 225 -6.65 -0.56 11.24
C GLY A 225 -7.44 -1.12 10.06
N ILE A 226 -6.89 -1.02 8.84
CA ILE A 226 -7.56 -1.34 7.58
C ILE A 226 -6.62 -2.09 6.64
N PRO A 227 -7.12 -2.99 5.77
CA PRO A 227 -6.30 -3.66 4.75
C PRO A 227 -5.56 -2.65 3.87
N VAL A 228 -4.40 -3.06 3.38
CA VAL A 228 -3.51 -2.25 2.53
C VAL A 228 -3.52 -2.84 1.12
N ARG A 229 -3.45 -1.99 0.10
CA ARG A 229 -3.39 -2.41 -1.30
C ARG A 229 -2.28 -1.64 -2.03
N SER A 230 -1.36 -2.39 -2.62
CA SER A 230 -0.27 -1.88 -3.43
C SER A 230 -0.77 -1.29 -4.76
N VAL A 231 -0.33 -0.09 -5.10
CA VAL A 231 -0.55 0.61 -6.38
C VAL A 231 0.83 0.88 -7.00
N LEU A 232 0.99 0.60 -8.30
CA LEU A 232 2.27 0.74 -8.98
C LEU A 232 2.47 2.14 -9.58
N CYS A 233 3.72 2.59 -9.61
CA CYS A 233 4.11 3.93 -10.05
C CYS A 233 5.61 3.95 -10.43
N THR A 234 6.11 5.05 -11.00
CA THR A 234 7.54 5.12 -11.36
C THR A 234 8.44 5.29 -10.11
N PRO A 235 9.61 4.65 -10.05
CA PRO A 235 10.55 4.81 -8.93
C PRO A 235 10.97 6.26 -8.71
N ARG A 236 11.10 7.02 -9.80
CA ARG A 236 11.45 8.44 -9.78
C ARG A 236 10.41 9.28 -9.03
N ALA A 237 9.13 9.18 -9.43
CA ALA A 237 8.07 10.00 -8.85
C ALA A 237 7.87 9.73 -7.35
N VAL A 238 7.98 8.47 -6.93
CA VAL A 238 7.94 8.12 -5.50
C VAL A 238 9.11 8.75 -4.75
N ASN A 239 10.34 8.59 -5.22
CA ASN A 239 11.51 9.09 -4.53
C ASN A 239 11.53 10.63 -4.45
N GLU A 240 11.06 11.33 -5.48
CA GLU A 240 10.86 12.79 -5.47
C GLU A 240 9.85 13.21 -4.37
N LEU A 241 8.74 12.48 -4.23
CA LEU A 241 7.73 12.77 -3.19
C LEU A 241 8.19 12.35 -1.78
N ILE A 242 8.96 11.27 -1.64
CA ILE A 242 9.58 10.91 -0.35
C ILE A 242 10.56 12.00 0.08
N ALA A 243 11.38 12.51 -0.83
CA ALA A 243 12.31 13.60 -0.56
C ALA A 243 11.57 14.90 -0.16
N LYS A 244 10.43 15.18 -0.80
CA LYS A 244 9.56 16.35 -0.50
C LYS A 244 8.91 16.26 0.88
N TYR A 245 8.21 15.16 1.18
CA TYR A 245 7.35 15.09 2.38
C TYR A 245 8.03 14.49 3.62
N TYR A 246 9.06 13.66 3.46
CA TYR A 246 9.82 13.06 4.57
C TYR A 246 11.22 13.66 4.69
N SER A 247 11.39 14.95 4.38
CA SER A 247 12.65 15.69 4.57
C SER A 247 13.08 15.71 6.05
N ARG A 248 14.28 16.24 6.36
CA ARG A 248 14.87 16.19 7.71
C ARG A 248 14.02 16.84 8.80
N GLU A 249 13.11 17.74 8.46
CA GLU A 249 12.23 18.43 9.41
C GLU A 249 11.09 17.52 9.91
N ALA A 250 10.52 16.68 9.03
CA ALA A 250 9.50 15.70 9.41
C ALA A 250 10.05 14.61 10.36
N LEU A 251 11.36 14.38 10.37
CA LEU A 251 12.01 13.50 11.34
C LEU A 251 12.03 14.08 12.75
N ALA A 252 12.04 15.41 12.92
CA ALA A 252 12.03 16.03 14.24
C ALA A 252 10.66 15.87 14.93
N GLU A 253 9.57 16.13 14.20
CA GLU A 253 8.20 15.89 14.70
C GLU A 253 7.94 14.40 14.92
N ALA A 254 8.22 13.54 13.95
CA ALA A 254 7.95 12.10 14.07
C ALA A 254 8.81 11.41 15.15
N ALA A 255 10.06 11.84 15.38
CA ALA A 255 10.88 11.32 16.48
C ALA A 255 10.38 11.84 17.84
N TYR A 256 9.91 13.09 17.92
CA TYR A 256 9.31 13.64 19.14
C TYR A 256 8.00 12.92 19.49
N GLU A 257 7.11 12.69 18.51
CA GLU A 257 5.86 11.95 18.70
C GLU A 257 6.10 10.47 19.04
N ALA A 258 7.05 9.80 18.38
CA ALA A 258 7.41 8.42 18.72
C ALA A 258 8.02 8.32 20.13
N ALA A 259 8.86 9.28 20.53
CA ALA A 259 9.40 9.36 21.89
C ALA A 259 8.30 9.67 22.93
N ALA A 260 7.37 10.56 22.61
CA ALA A 260 6.23 10.90 23.47
C ALA A 260 5.26 9.72 23.64
N ALA A 261 4.95 9.00 22.57
CA ALA A 261 4.13 7.78 22.62
C ALA A 261 4.82 6.66 23.41
N ALA A 262 6.13 6.46 23.22
CA ALA A 262 6.90 5.50 24.00
C ALA A 262 7.01 5.90 25.49
N ALA A 263 7.11 7.19 25.80
CA ALA A 263 7.09 7.71 27.16
C ALA A 263 5.70 7.58 27.82
N ALA A 264 4.62 7.78 27.06
CA ALA A 264 3.25 7.56 27.52
C ALA A 264 2.99 6.07 27.81
N ALA A 265 3.43 5.16 26.93
CA ALA A 265 3.33 3.71 27.15
C ALA A 265 4.15 3.23 28.38
N LYS A 266 5.33 3.83 28.63
CA LYS A 266 6.12 3.58 29.85
C LYS A 266 5.50 4.19 31.12
N ARG A 267 4.74 5.28 31.01
CA ARG A 267 3.99 5.84 32.16
C ARG A 267 2.71 5.06 32.46
N ALA A 268 2.02 4.53 31.45
CA ALA A 268 0.82 3.71 31.61
C ALA A 268 1.08 2.34 32.26
N SER A 269 2.32 1.84 32.20
CA SER A 269 2.76 0.58 32.83
C SER A 269 3.39 0.75 34.23
N ALA A 270 3.49 1.99 34.73
CA ALA A 270 4.03 2.29 36.06
C ALA A 270 2.89 2.49 37.10
N THR A 271 2.28 1.40 37.56
CA THR A 271 1.23 1.45 38.59
C THR A 271 1.80 1.88 39.95
N PRO A 272 1.28 2.92 40.61
CA PRO A 272 1.75 3.31 41.93
C PRO A 272 1.29 2.32 43.00
N LYS A 273 2.23 1.72 43.72
CA LYS A 273 1.95 0.78 44.84
C LYS A 273 1.30 1.54 46.00
N PRO A 274 0.05 1.20 46.43
CA PRO A 274 -0.58 1.87 47.56
C PRO A 274 0.09 1.50 48.88
N ALA A 275 0.24 2.47 49.78
CA ALA A 275 0.65 2.23 51.15
C ALA A 275 -0.52 1.67 51.97
N SER A 276 -0.25 0.68 52.83
CA SER A 276 -1.16 0.21 53.87
C SER A 276 -0.56 0.50 55.24
N LYS A 277 -1.39 0.93 56.20
CA LYS A 277 -1.05 1.18 57.60
C LYS A 277 -2.03 0.42 58.51
N ALA A 278 -1.51 -0.41 59.42
CA ALA A 278 -2.01 -0.56 60.80
C ALA A 278 -0.96 -1.29 61.68
N THR A 279 -0.77 -0.77 62.90
CA THR A 279 0.24 -1.08 63.95
C THR A 279 -0.34 -2.02 65.05
N PRO A 280 0.27 -2.32 66.25
CA PRO A 280 1.59 -1.96 66.86
C PRO A 280 2.37 -3.13 67.57
N ALA A 281 3.41 -2.75 68.37
CA ALA A 281 4.13 -3.49 69.45
C ALA A 281 5.28 -4.46 69.02
N THR A 282 6.49 -4.48 69.61
CA THR A 282 7.15 -3.68 70.69
C THR A 282 8.70 -3.86 70.62
N GLU A 283 9.50 -2.83 71.02
CA GLU A 283 10.97 -2.85 71.35
C GLU A 283 12.00 -3.29 70.27
N ALA A 284 13.24 -2.78 70.16
CA ALA A 284 13.97 -1.66 70.79
C ALA A 284 15.03 -1.04 69.82
N LYS A 285 15.65 0.08 70.22
CA LYS A 285 16.76 0.81 69.55
C LYS A 285 18.05 0.66 70.40
N PRO A 286 19.27 1.15 70.04
CA PRO A 286 19.80 1.63 68.74
C PRO A 286 21.17 1.01 68.34
N GLU A 287 21.68 1.28 67.13
CA GLU A 287 22.91 2.09 66.86
C GLU A 287 23.47 1.95 65.42
N LEU A 288 24.09 3.03 64.94
CA LEU A 288 24.98 3.16 63.77
C LEU A 288 26.40 3.43 64.34
N PRO A 289 27.54 3.26 63.61
CA PRO A 289 27.78 3.70 62.22
C PRO A 289 28.38 2.55 61.37
N ALA A 290 29.10 2.71 60.24
CA ALA A 290 29.67 3.86 59.54
C ALA A 290 29.72 3.64 58.00
N ALA A 291 30.38 4.56 57.28
CA ALA A 291 30.66 4.46 55.84
C ALA A 291 32.14 4.12 55.58
N THR A 292 32.43 3.50 54.42
CA THR A 292 33.52 3.93 53.52
C THR A 292 33.49 3.21 52.17
N LYS A 293 33.69 3.96 51.09
CA LYS A 293 34.12 3.48 49.75
C LYS A 293 35.64 3.74 49.66
N PRO A 294 36.43 3.03 48.82
CA PRO A 294 36.50 3.41 47.40
C PRO A 294 36.70 2.27 46.37
N GLU A 295 36.63 2.70 45.10
CA GLU A 295 36.81 2.02 43.79
C GLU A 295 38.31 1.93 43.36
N PRO A 296 38.73 1.53 42.11
CA PRO A 296 38.07 0.76 41.00
C PRO A 296 38.96 -0.27 40.20
N LYS A 297 38.32 -1.07 39.31
CA LYS A 297 38.79 -1.67 38.00
C LYS A 297 40.06 -2.56 37.96
N PRO A 298 40.41 -3.22 36.81
CA PRO A 298 39.73 -3.44 35.50
C PRO A 298 39.30 -4.93 35.27
N GLU A 299 38.23 -5.27 34.54
CA GLU A 299 38.04 -5.24 33.06
C GLU A 299 38.82 -6.31 32.27
N ALA A 300 38.15 -7.44 31.97
CA ALA A 300 38.51 -8.41 30.92
C ALA A 300 37.23 -9.04 30.34
N ALA A 301 37.19 -9.26 29.02
CA ALA A 301 35.98 -9.61 28.27
C ALA A 301 35.60 -11.12 28.34
N PRO A 302 34.32 -11.49 28.14
CA PRO A 302 33.86 -12.88 28.29
C PRO A 302 34.15 -13.76 27.07
N THR A 303 34.57 -15.00 27.33
CA THR A 303 34.74 -16.04 26.31
C THR A 303 33.41 -16.68 25.93
N ILE A 304 33.25 -16.96 24.63
CA ILE A 304 32.04 -17.53 24.01
C ILE A 304 31.91 -19.02 24.35
N VAL A 305 30.68 -19.46 24.68
CA VAL A 305 30.29 -20.87 24.78
C VAL A 305 29.46 -21.24 23.55
N PRO A 306 29.78 -22.32 22.80
CA PRO A 306 28.98 -22.73 21.65
C PRO A 306 27.70 -23.46 22.07
N ALA A 307 26.59 -23.16 21.40
CA ALA A 307 25.29 -23.79 21.66
C ALA A 307 25.17 -25.17 20.99
N GLU A 308 24.57 -26.14 21.69
CA GLU A 308 24.28 -27.47 21.16
C GLU A 308 23.15 -27.46 20.10
N SER A 309 23.28 -28.38 19.14
CA SER A 309 22.31 -28.61 18.08
C SER A 309 21.04 -29.28 18.60
N GLN A 310 19.89 -28.62 18.47
CA GLN A 310 18.58 -29.24 18.68
C GLN A 310 17.98 -29.70 17.34
N ALA A 311 18.19 -30.97 16.99
CA ALA A 311 17.48 -31.63 15.92
C ALA A 311 16.01 -31.89 16.31
N ALA A 312 15.06 -31.33 15.56
CA ALA A 312 13.64 -31.48 15.83
C ALA A 312 13.16 -32.92 15.61
N LYS A 313 12.53 -33.51 16.63
CA LYS A 313 11.94 -34.86 16.59
C LYS A 313 10.48 -34.76 16.14
N ASN A 314 10.19 -35.10 14.88
CA ASN A 314 8.81 -35.24 14.40
C ASN A 314 8.18 -36.55 14.89
N PRO A 315 6.91 -36.55 15.34
CA PRO A 315 6.25 -37.75 15.88
C PRO A 315 5.82 -38.74 14.78
N PRO A 316 5.78 -40.06 15.08
CA PRO A 316 5.70 -41.12 14.06
C PRO A 316 4.40 -41.16 13.24
N TRP A 317 3.30 -40.55 13.71
CA TRP A 317 2.04 -40.49 12.97
C TRP A 317 2.11 -39.59 11.72
N VAL A 318 3.02 -38.61 11.70
CA VAL A 318 3.24 -37.74 10.53
C VAL A 318 3.84 -38.53 9.35
N ILE A 319 4.76 -39.47 9.64
CA ILE A 319 5.40 -40.31 8.62
C ILE A 319 4.39 -41.31 8.04
N ALA A 320 3.54 -41.90 8.87
CA ALA A 320 2.50 -42.83 8.43
C ALA A 320 1.50 -42.18 7.45
N GLY A 321 1.07 -40.94 7.71
CA GLY A 321 0.14 -40.22 6.81
C GLY A 321 0.70 -39.95 5.41
N ILE A 322 1.99 -39.64 5.31
CA ILE A 322 2.65 -39.35 4.02
C ILE A 322 2.71 -40.61 3.15
N VAL A 323 3.05 -41.77 3.72
CA VAL A 323 3.16 -43.04 2.99
C VAL A 323 1.80 -43.49 2.41
N VAL A 324 0.72 -43.33 3.17
CA VAL A 324 -0.64 -43.67 2.70
C VAL A 324 -1.07 -42.75 1.55
N MET A 325 -0.80 -41.45 1.63
CA MET A 325 -1.10 -40.50 0.55
C MET A 325 -0.33 -40.82 -0.74
N SER A 326 0.96 -41.15 -0.65
CA SER A 326 1.76 -41.53 -1.82
C SER A 326 1.24 -42.80 -2.52
N LEU A 327 0.80 -43.81 -1.75
CA LEU A 327 0.22 -45.04 -2.31
C LEU A 327 -1.12 -44.81 -3.02
N VAL A 328 -1.98 -43.94 -2.48
CA VAL A 328 -3.27 -43.58 -3.13
C VAL A 328 -3.03 -42.83 -4.45
N ILE A 329 -2.06 -41.91 -4.47
CA ILE A 329 -1.69 -41.18 -5.70
C ILE A 329 -1.14 -42.15 -6.76
N LEU A 330 -0.28 -43.09 -6.37
CA LEU A 330 0.28 -44.10 -7.29
C LEU A 330 -0.81 -45.02 -7.86
N TYR A 331 -1.77 -45.44 -7.03
CA TYR A 331 -2.91 -46.27 -7.46
C TYR A 331 -3.85 -45.53 -8.42
N LEU A 332 -4.14 -44.25 -8.16
CA LEU A 332 -4.94 -43.41 -9.06
C LEU A 332 -4.24 -43.17 -10.41
N ALA A 333 -2.92 -42.92 -10.39
CA ALA A 333 -2.13 -42.77 -11.61
C ALA A 333 -2.09 -44.08 -12.43
N TYR A 334 -1.90 -45.23 -11.78
CA TYR A 334 -1.95 -46.54 -12.45
C TYR A 334 -3.32 -46.80 -13.07
N LYS A 335 -4.41 -46.51 -12.36
CA LYS A 335 -5.78 -46.68 -12.86
C LYS A 335 -6.13 -45.76 -14.04
N MET A 336 -5.50 -44.59 -14.17
CA MET A 336 -5.66 -43.73 -15.34
C MET A 336 -4.81 -44.14 -16.56
N LEU A 337 -3.74 -44.91 -16.36
CA LEU A 337 -2.84 -45.33 -17.44
C LEU A 337 -3.17 -46.72 -18.01
N PHE A 338 -3.88 -47.56 -17.25
CA PHE A 338 -4.13 -48.97 -17.59
C PHE A 338 -5.58 -49.44 -17.32
N GLY A 339 -6.54 -48.51 -17.18
CA GLY A 339 -7.95 -48.78 -16.86
C GLY A 339 -8.92 -48.30 -17.92
#